data_AF-A0A2V7XLP5-F1
#
_entry.id   AF-A0A2V7XLP5-F1
#
_cell.length_a   1.000
_cell.length_b   1.000
_cell.length_c   1.000
_cell.angle_alpha   90.00
_cell.angle_beta   90.00
_cell.angle_gamma   90.00
#
_symmetry.space_group_name_H-M   'P 1'
#
loop_
_entity.id
_entity.type
_entity.pdbx_description
1 polymer ?
#
loop_
_entity_poly.entity_id
_entity_poly.type
_entity_poly.pdbx_seq_one_letter_code
_entity_poly.pdbx_strand_id
1 'polypeptide(L)'
;MSDPGGAPLPFVVARKAAVISFRSYPLANDLPHLPKFQSAAIDCLSELRGSFDVYVTPGMRAGAIEVSIGRTGDAALAACVFEAATPAEELRSRLAAVVARIADTGA
;
A
#
# COMPACT_ATOMS: atom_id res chain seq x y z
N MET A 1 -3.20 -30.50 6.35
CA MET A 1 -2.04 -29.99 5.60
C MET A 1 -2.27 -28.51 5.40
N SER A 2 -1.54 -27.66 6.11
CA SER A 2 -1.55 -26.23 5.82
C SER A 2 -0.76 -26.05 4.53
N ASP A 3 -1.41 -25.52 3.51
CA ASP A 3 -0.74 -25.03 2.30
C ASP A 3 0.45 -24.17 2.76
N PRO A 4 1.70 -24.42 2.32
CA PRO A 4 2.84 -23.59 2.72
C PRO A 4 2.64 -22.22 2.07
N GLY A 5 1.92 -21.36 2.80
CA GLY A 5 1.32 -20.11 2.35
C GLY A 5 2.15 -19.43 1.29
N GLY A 6 1.71 -19.58 0.03
CA GLY A 6 2.31 -18.93 -1.11
C GLY A 6 2.42 -17.46 -0.79
N ALA A 7 3.67 -16.97 -0.71
CA ALA A 7 3.91 -15.55 -0.55
C ALA A 7 3.07 -14.83 -1.62
N PRO A 8 2.34 -13.77 -1.24
CA PRO A 8 1.46 -13.08 -2.17
C PRO A 8 2.22 -12.67 -3.41
N LEU A 9 1.68 -13.02 -4.59
CA LEU A 9 2.33 -12.70 -5.85
C LEU A 9 2.44 -11.18 -5.94
N PRO A 10 3.66 -10.62 -5.88
CA PRO A 10 3.82 -9.19 -6.05
C PRO A 10 3.40 -8.85 -7.48
N PHE A 11 2.62 -7.79 -7.64
CA PHE A 11 2.43 -7.19 -8.95
C PHE A 11 3.03 -5.79 -8.95
N VAL A 12 3.42 -5.36 -10.15
CA VAL A 12 4.08 -4.07 -10.36
C VAL A 12 3.22 -3.25 -11.30
N VAL A 13 2.98 -2.00 -10.92
CA VAL A 13 2.30 -1.00 -11.74
C VAL A 13 3.31 0.07 -12.11
N ALA A 14 3.54 0.27 -13.41
CA ALA A 14 4.24 1.43 -13.93
C ALA A 14 3.21 2.45 -14.43
N ARG A 15 3.14 3.62 -13.81
CA ARG A 15 2.21 4.69 -14.21
C ARG A 15 2.91 6.03 -14.10
N LYS A 16 2.82 6.84 -15.16
CA LYS A 16 3.58 8.10 -15.31
C LYS A 16 5.08 7.85 -15.11
N ALA A 17 5.68 8.39 -14.05
CA ALA A 17 7.09 8.26 -13.71
C ALA A 17 7.34 7.44 -12.43
N ALA A 18 6.31 6.74 -11.95
CA ALA A 18 6.37 5.88 -10.78
C ALA A 18 6.34 4.40 -11.17
N VAL A 19 7.17 3.60 -10.51
CA VAL A 19 7.09 2.13 -10.49
C VAL A 19 6.65 1.72 -9.09
N ILE A 20 5.53 1.00 -8.98
CA ILE A 20 4.90 0.70 -7.69
C ILE A 20 4.78 -0.81 -7.56
N SER A 21 5.50 -1.40 -6.61
CA SER A 21 5.38 -2.82 -6.25
C SER A 21 4.37 -2.99 -5.13
N PHE A 22 3.37 -3.83 -5.33
CA PHE A 22 2.39 -4.18 -4.31
C PHE A 22 2.67 -5.55 -3.72
N ARG A 23 2.61 -5.63 -2.38
CA ARG A 23 2.69 -6.87 -1.60
C ARG A 23 1.53 -6.88 -0.60
N SER A 24 0.86 -8.00 -0.43
CA SER A 24 -0.28 -8.08 0.50
C SER A 24 -0.33 -9.39 1.26
N TYR A 25 -0.23 -9.38 2.59
CA TYR A 25 -0.27 -10.60 3.39
C TYR A 25 -1.36 -10.51 4.48
N PRO A 26 -2.26 -11.50 4.63
CA PRO A 26 -2.42 -12.72 3.82
C PRO A 26 -2.92 -12.42 2.40
N LEU A 27 -3.11 -13.47 1.58
CA LEU A 27 -3.33 -13.36 0.13
C LEU A 27 -4.49 -12.42 -0.24
N ALA A 28 -4.45 -11.87 -1.46
CA ALA A 28 -5.44 -10.92 -1.96
C ALA A 28 -6.91 -11.36 -1.80
N ASN A 29 -7.17 -12.66 -1.87
CA ASN A 29 -8.51 -13.24 -1.71
C ASN A 29 -9.04 -13.14 -0.26
N ASP A 30 -8.16 -12.96 0.73
CA ASP A 30 -8.51 -12.83 2.15
C ASP A 30 -8.78 -11.37 2.54
N LEU A 31 -8.53 -10.42 1.63
CA LEU A 31 -8.73 -8.99 1.81
C LEU A 31 -9.68 -8.45 0.73
N PRO A 32 -11.02 -8.58 0.88
CA PRO A 32 -11.99 -8.18 -0.15
C PRO A 32 -11.92 -6.69 -0.52
N HIS A 33 -11.36 -5.86 0.35
CA HIS A 33 -11.17 -4.43 0.11
C HIS A 33 -9.85 -4.08 -0.59
N LEU A 34 -8.96 -5.05 -0.82
CA LEU A 34 -7.62 -4.83 -1.34
C LEU A 34 -7.58 -4.00 -2.64
N PRO A 35 -8.44 -4.21 -3.66
CA PRO A 35 -8.43 -3.40 -4.87
C PRO A 35 -8.65 -1.90 -4.61
N LYS A 36 -9.47 -1.56 -3.60
CA LYS A 36 -9.75 -0.17 -3.22
C LYS A 36 -8.51 0.50 -2.62
N PHE A 37 -7.78 -0.20 -1.75
CA PHE A 37 -6.53 0.29 -1.15
C PHE A 37 -5.42 0.43 -2.20
N GLN A 38 -5.31 -0.54 -3.10
CA GLN A 38 -4.35 -0.51 -4.20
C GLN A 38 -4.62 0.67 -5.15
N SER A 39 -5.87 0.86 -5.58
CA SER A 39 -6.24 1.98 -6.45
C SER A 39 -5.91 3.33 -5.81
N ALA A 40 -6.22 3.51 -4.53
CA ALA A 40 -5.91 4.76 -3.82
C ALA A 40 -4.39 5.00 -3.71
N ALA A 41 -3.61 3.96 -3.42
CA ALA A 41 -2.15 4.07 -3.37
C ALA A 41 -1.55 4.36 -4.75
N ILE A 42 -2.04 3.72 -5.81
CA ILE A 42 -1.63 3.98 -7.20
C ILE A 42 -1.89 5.45 -7.54
N ASP A 43 -3.10 5.95 -7.26
CA ASP A 43 -3.46 7.34 -7.58
C ASP A 43 -2.56 8.35 -6.85
N CYS A 44 -2.25 8.12 -5.57
CA CYS A 44 -1.37 9.00 -4.81
C CYS A 44 0.10 8.93 -5.28
N LEU A 45 0.64 7.73 -5.52
CA LEU A 45 2.06 7.54 -5.85
C LEU A 45 2.39 7.87 -7.31
N SER A 46 1.42 7.79 -8.23
CA SER A 46 1.65 8.06 -9.65
C SER A 46 2.03 9.52 -9.94
N GLU A 47 1.78 10.44 -9.01
CA GLU A 47 2.21 11.84 -9.13
C GLU A 47 3.69 12.06 -8.77
N LEU A 48 4.34 11.06 -8.17
CA LEU A 48 5.75 11.12 -7.81
C LEU A 48 6.64 10.44 -8.86
N ARG A 49 7.92 10.83 -8.90
CA ARG A 49 8.95 10.08 -9.63
C ARG A 49 9.64 9.10 -8.68
N GLY A 50 9.82 7.85 -9.12
CA GLY A 50 10.62 6.88 -8.38
C GLY A 50 10.07 5.47 -8.36
N SER A 51 10.70 4.61 -7.56
CA SER A 51 10.23 3.25 -7.28
C SER A 51 9.75 3.17 -5.84
N PHE A 52 8.58 2.56 -5.63
CA PHE A 52 7.91 2.49 -4.34
C PHE A 52 7.46 1.07 -4.04
N ASP A 53 7.59 0.68 -2.78
CA ASP A 53 7.02 -0.55 -2.24
C ASP A 53 5.79 -0.21 -1.40
N VAL A 54 4.68 -0.88 -1.69
CA VAL A 54 3.41 -0.75 -0.96
C VAL A 54 3.02 -2.10 -0.38
N TYR A 55 2.80 -2.10 0.92
CA TYR A 55 2.33 -3.25 1.68
C TYR A 55 0.90 -2.98 2.13
N VAL A 56 -0.02 -3.89 1.82
CA VAL A 56 -1.41 -3.84 2.33
C VAL A 56 -1.67 -5.10 3.14
N THR A 57 -1.82 -4.96 4.46
CA THR A 57 -1.96 -6.07 5.40
C THR A 57 -3.15 -5.85 6.33
N PRO A 58 -3.69 -6.89 6.98
CA PRO A 58 -4.58 -6.70 8.12
C PRO A 58 -3.86 -5.93 9.22
N GLY A 59 -4.57 -5.01 9.86
CA GLY A 59 -4.09 -4.35 11.06
C GLY A 59 -4.27 -5.24 12.29
N MET A 60 -3.67 -4.85 13.42
CA MET A 60 -3.80 -5.57 14.69
C MET A 60 -5.24 -5.65 15.23
N ARG A 61 -6.11 -4.73 14.81
CA ARG A 61 -7.54 -4.73 15.18
C ARG A 61 -8.35 -5.46 14.13
N ALA A 62 -9.34 -6.25 14.57
CA ALA A 62 -10.26 -6.92 13.65
C ALA A 62 -10.92 -5.91 12.71
N GLY A 63 -10.88 -6.19 11.41
CA GLY A 63 -11.42 -5.30 10.37
C GLY A 63 -10.56 -4.07 10.05
N ALA A 64 -9.40 -3.89 10.68
CA ALA A 64 -8.46 -2.86 10.30
C ALA A 64 -7.56 -3.33 9.14
N ILE A 65 -7.15 -2.37 8.30
CA ILE A 65 -6.21 -2.55 7.20
C ILE A 65 -5.05 -1.59 7.43
N GLU A 66 -3.83 -2.10 7.43
CA GLU A 66 -2.62 -1.30 7.45
C GLU A 66 -2.08 -1.16 6.01
N VAL A 67 -1.76 0.08 5.64
CA VAL A 67 -1.05 0.38 4.39
C VAL A 67 0.28 1.02 4.75
N SER A 68 1.36 0.36 4.33
CA SER A 68 2.74 0.80 4.55
C SER A 68 3.41 1.09 3.22
N ILE A 69 4.03 2.26 3.10
CA ILE A 69 4.60 2.78 1.86
C ILE A 69 6.04 3.21 2.12
N GLY A 70 6.95 2.85 1.22
CA GLY A 70 8.31 3.37 1.21
C GLY A 70 8.89 3.47 -0.20
N ARG A 71 10.05 4.11 -0.31
CA ARG A 71 10.86 4.05 -1.53
C ARG A 71 11.57 2.71 -1.61
N THR A 72 11.67 2.15 -2.80
CA THR A 72 12.36 0.88 -2.99
C THR A 72 13.83 0.99 -2.63
N GLY A 73 14.29 0.10 -1.76
CA GLY A 73 15.66 0.07 -1.24
C GLY A 73 15.89 0.93 0.00
N ASP A 74 14.89 1.71 0.45
CA ASP A 74 14.94 2.42 1.72
C ASP A 74 14.43 1.52 2.86
N ALA A 75 15.01 1.68 4.05
CA ALA A 75 14.54 1.01 5.26
C ALA A 75 13.33 1.73 5.87
N ALA A 76 13.12 3.01 5.57
CA ALA A 76 12.03 3.80 6.10
C ALA A 76 10.70 3.46 5.41
N LEU A 77 9.72 3.02 6.21
CA LEU A 77 8.33 2.83 5.80
C LEU A 77 7.43 3.79 6.58
N ALA A 78 6.55 4.48 5.87
CA ALA A 78 5.47 5.26 6.46
C ALA A 78 4.18 4.45 6.39
N ALA A 79 3.58 4.18 7.55
CA ALA A 79 2.36 3.39 7.68
C ALA A 79 1.15 4.26 8.03
N CYS A 80 -0.04 3.76 7.69
CA CYS A 80 -1.32 4.28 8.16
C CYS A 80 -2.34 3.14 8.29
N VAL A 81 -3.16 3.18 9.34
CA VAL A 81 -4.17 2.16 9.63
C VAL A 81 -5.56 2.71 9.33
N PHE A 82 -6.35 1.92 8.61
CA PHE A 82 -7.70 2.22 8.16
C PHE A 82 -8.68 1.20 8.72
N GLU A 83 -9.95 1.56 8.79
CA GLU A 83 -11.02 0.58 8.92
C GLU A 83 -11.36 0.06 7.52
N ALA A 84 -11.76 -1.20 7.40
CA ALA A 84 -12.20 -1.78 6.13
C ALA A 84 -13.32 -0.95 5.46
N ALA A 85 -14.20 -0.37 6.28
CA ALA A 85 -15.31 0.47 5.85
C ALA A 85 -14.89 1.91 5.47
N THR A 86 -13.64 2.34 5.72
CA THR A 86 -13.19 3.73 5.50
C THR A 86 -13.52 4.21 4.08
N PRO A 87 -14.25 5.32 3.86
CA PRO A 87 -14.60 5.80 2.52
C PRO A 87 -13.39 6.05 1.61
N ALA A 88 -13.58 5.89 0.29
CA ALA A 88 -12.48 6.04 -0.68
C ALA A 88 -11.85 7.45 -0.67
N GLU A 89 -12.63 8.49 -0.38
CA GLU A 89 -12.14 9.86 -0.27
C GLU A 89 -11.22 10.05 0.94
N GLU A 90 -11.64 9.59 2.12
CA GLU A 90 -10.84 9.63 3.34
C GLU A 90 -9.55 8.81 3.17
N LEU A 91 -9.67 7.63 2.56
CA LEU A 91 -8.54 6.78 2.22
C LEU A 91 -7.50 7.53 1.37
N ARG A 92 -7.93 8.18 0.28
CA ARG A 92 -7.05 8.97 -0.60
C ARG A 92 -6.41 10.13 0.14
N SER A 93 -7.19 10.89 0.91
CA SER A 93 -6.69 12.06 1.65
C SER A 93 -5.58 11.66 2.65
N ARG A 94 -5.82 10.59 3.41
CA ARG A 94 -4.86 10.11 4.41
C ARG A 94 -3.64 9.45 3.77
N LEU A 95 -3.81 8.71 2.67
CA LEU A 95 -2.67 8.15 1.92
C LEU A 95 -1.83 9.26 1.27
N ALA A 96 -2.43 10.33 0.76
CA ALA A 96 -1.68 11.46 0.22
C ALA A 96 -0.76 12.08 1.29
N ALA A 97 -1.22 12.21 2.54
CA ALA A 97 -0.39 12.67 3.64
C ALA A 97 0.77 11.71 3.96
N VAL A 98 0.54 10.38 3.87
CA VAL A 98 1.61 9.37 4.03
C VAL A 98 2.65 9.52 2.92
N VAL A 99 2.21 9.65 1.67
CA VAL A 99 3.04 9.76 0.48
C VAL A 99 3.87 11.05 0.48
N ALA A 100 3.32 12.17 0.94
CA ALA A 100 4.06 13.42 1.09
C ALA A 100 5.30 13.25 1.99
N ARG A 101 5.15 12.58 3.14
CA ARG A 101 6.27 12.30 4.06
C ARG A 101 7.39 11.47 3.41
N ILE A 102 7.03 10.52 2.54
CA ILE A 102 7.98 9.68 1.80
C ILE A 102 8.70 10.48 0.69
N ALA A 103 8.03 11.45 0.07
CA ALA A 103 8.67 12.33 -0.91
C ALA A 103 9.79 13.16 -0.27
N ASP A 104 9.59 13.61 0.98
CA ASP A 104 10.52 14.44 1.73
C ASP A 104 11.74 13.69 2.27
N THR A 105 11.68 12.35 2.37
CA THR A 105 12.78 11.54 2.94
C THR A 105 13.96 11.33 1.97
N GLY A 106 13.78 11.67 0.69
CA GLY A 106 14.76 11.44 -0.38
C GLY A 106 15.32 12.70 -1.05
N ALA A 107 15.22 13.85 -0.39
CA ALA A 107 15.87 15.12 -0.77
C ALA A 107 17.10 15.37 0.13
#